data_AF-A0A7C9PVJ8-F1
#
_entry.id   AF-A0A7C9PVJ8-F1
#
_cell.length_a   1.000
_cell.length_b   1.000
_cell.length_c   1.000
_cell.angle_alpha   90.00
_cell.angle_beta   90.00
_cell.angle_gamma   90.00
#
_symmetry.space_group_name_H-M   'P 1'
#
loop_
_entity.id
_entity.type
_entity.pdbx_description
1 polymer ?
#
loop_
_entity_poly.entity_id
_entity_poly.type
_entity_poly.pdbx_seq_one_letter_code
_entity_poly.pdbx_strand_id
1 'polypeptide(L)'
;MAKTQCPMPNSALPNSQFGFCLGGKMAYLMAARSDADCNVSYYGVTIENNLDESDNIQKPLLMHIAEQDQFVSPEVQEQIKNALSSNPAIAIHSYPGVNHAFARIGGEPYVADAAELANNRTIEFFQAYL
;
A
#
# COMPACT_ATOMS: atom_id res chain seq x y z
N MET A 1 -23.04 27.85 -34.50
CA MET A 1 -23.63 27.14 -33.35
C MET A 1 -22.73 25.95 -33.03
N ALA A 2 -21.85 26.11 -32.04
CA ALA A 2 -20.95 25.04 -31.61
C ALA A 2 -21.77 24.02 -30.82
N LYS A 3 -21.74 22.74 -31.24
CA LYS A 3 -22.28 21.65 -30.45
C LYS A 3 -21.38 21.48 -29.23
N THR A 4 -21.92 21.75 -28.05
CA THR A 4 -21.29 21.40 -26.78
C THR A 4 -21.12 19.89 -26.74
N GLN A 5 -19.90 19.41 -26.93
CA GLN A 5 -19.56 18.02 -26.71
C GLN A 5 -19.60 17.78 -25.19
N CYS A 6 -20.51 16.93 -24.76
CA CYS A 6 -20.51 16.39 -23.41
C CYS A 6 -19.13 15.72 -23.18
N PRO A 7 -18.37 16.05 -22.11
CA PRO A 7 -17.12 15.36 -21.85
C PRO A 7 -17.44 13.88 -21.62
N MET A 8 -16.85 13.01 -22.45
CA MET A 8 -16.93 11.57 -22.25
C MET A 8 -16.27 11.25 -20.89
N PRO A 9 -16.86 10.38 -20.05
CA PRO A 9 -16.18 9.89 -18.86
C PRO A 9 -14.87 9.23 -19.31
N ASN A 10 -13.77 9.56 -18.63
CA ASN A 10 -12.44 9.07 -18.96
C ASN A 10 -12.49 7.53 -18.99
N SER A 11 -12.37 6.94 -20.17
CA SER A 11 -12.42 5.50 -20.41
C SER A 11 -11.07 4.84 -20.10
N ALA A 12 -10.45 5.21 -18.97
CA ALA A 12 -9.25 4.54 -18.49
C ALA A 12 -9.67 3.26 -17.78
N LEU A 13 -9.11 2.13 -18.18
CA LEU A 13 -9.19 0.90 -17.40
C LEU A 13 -8.63 1.18 -16.00
N PRO A 14 -9.21 0.61 -14.94
CA PRO A 14 -8.76 0.89 -13.60
C PRO A 14 -7.30 0.44 -13.43
N ASN A 15 -6.46 1.32 -12.88
CA ASN A 15 -5.02 1.11 -12.77
C ASN A 15 -4.62 0.94 -11.29
N SER A 16 -3.84 -0.10 -11.01
CA SER A 16 -3.30 -0.34 -9.68
C SER A 16 -1.78 -0.40 -9.67
N GLN A 17 -1.19 -0.09 -8.53
CA GLN A 17 0.24 -0.31 -8.29
C GLN A 17 0.41 -1.13 -7.03
N PHE A 18 1.39 -2.03 -7.06
CA PHE A 18 1.86 -2.71 -5.89
C PHE A 18 3.38 -2.76 -5.87
N GLY A 19 3.96 -2.80 -4.69
CA GLY A 19 5.40 -2.87 -4.56
C GLY A 19 5.87 -3.42 -3.23
N PHE A 20 7.12 -3.92 -3.26
CA PHE A 20 7.79 -4.54 -2.13
C PHE A 20 9.01 -3.70 -1.71
N CYS A 21 9.30 -3.59 -0.41
CA CYS A 21 10.47 -2.86 0.11
C CYS A 21 10.48 -1.39 -0.39
N LEU A 22 11.49 -0.97 -1.17
CA LEU A 22 11.50 0.35 -1.82
C LEU A 22 10.28 0.54 -2.74
N GLY A 23 9.86 -0.51 -3.44
CA GLY A 23 8.62 -0.50 -4.21
C GLY A 23 7.38 -0.27 -3.33
N GLY A 24 7.41 -0.72 -2.07
CA GLY A 24 6.35 -0.44 -1.10
C GLY A 24 6.28 1.03 -0.71
N LYS A 25 7.43 1.71 -0.61
CA LYS A 25 7.47 3.18 -0.49
C LYS A 25 6.90 3.85 -1.73
N MET A 26 7.30 3.39 -2.92
CA MET A 26 6.79 3.97 -4.16
C MET A 26 5.28 3.81 -4.27
N ALA A 27 4.70 2.68 -3.85
CA ALA A 27 3.25 2.50 -3.80
C ALA A 27 2.56 3.50 -2.85
N TYR A 28 3.15 3.79 -1.67
CA TYR A 28 2.64 4.83 -0.77
C TYR A 28 2.71 6.23 -1.43
N LEU A 29 3.83 6.57 -2.07
CA LEU A 29 3.99 7.85 -2.75
C LEU A 29 3.06 7.98 -3.95
N MET A 30 2.81 6.90 -4.70
CA MET A 30 1.84 6.89 -5.80
C MET A 30 0.42 7.10 -5.29
N ALA A 31 0.07 6.54 -4.13
CA ALA A 31 -1.22 6.81 -3.51
C ALA A 31 -1.43 8.30 -3.16
N ALA A 32 -0.34 9.02 -2.86
CA ALA A 32 -0.38 10.44 -2.53
C ALA A 32 -0.19 11.37 -3.76
N ARG A 33 0.47 10.91 -4.82
CA ARG A 33 0.98 11.77 -5.91
C ARG A 33 0.42 11.45 -7.30
N SER A 34 -0.43 10.44 -7.44
CA SER A 34 -0.94 9.99 -8.73
C SER A 34 -2.45 9.82 -8.76
N ASP A 35 -2.98 9.50 -9.94
CA ASP A 35 -4.39 9.19 -10.17
C ASP A 35 -4.69 7.69 -10.12
N ALA A 36 -3.81 6.88 -9.54
CA ALA A 36 -3.96 5.43 -9.43
C ALA A 36 -5.20 4.99 -8.63
N ASP A 37 -6.02 4.08 -9.16
CA ASP A 37 -7.28 3.66 -8.54
C ASP A 37 -7.12 2.95 -7.21
N CYS A 38 -6.09 2.13 -7.06
CA CYS A 38 -5.72 1.55 -5.77
C CYS A 38 -4.23 1.20 -5.68
N ASN A 39 -3.67 1.21 -4.47
CA ASN A 39 -2.25 0.99 -4.22
C ASN A 39 -2.02 -0.08 -3.14
N VAL A 40 -0.95 -0.87 -3.27
CA VAL A 40 -0.59 -1.90 -2.28
C VAL A 40 0.90 -1.85 -1.93
N SER A 41 1.21 -1.66 -0.65
CA SER A 41 2.55 -1.59 -0.11
C SER A 41 2.87 -2.85 0.70
N TYR A 42 3.95 -3.54 0.36
CA TYR A 42 4.50 -4.63 1.16
C TYR A 42 5.81 -4.19 1.82
N TYR A 43 5.84 -4.21 3.16
CA TYR A 43 6.98 -3.90 4.02
C TYR A 43 7.78 -2.69 3.49
N GLY A 44 7.05 -1.61 3.22
CA GLY A 44 7.61 -0.38 2.69
C GLY A 44 8.61 0.25 3.66
N VAL A 45 9.75 0.71 3.14
CA VAL A 45 10.82 1.31 3.96
C VAL A 45 10.84 2.83 3.81
N THR A 46 11.24 3.54 4.86
CA THR A 46 11.43 5.00 4.85
C THR A 46 10.16 5.80 4.52
N ILE A 47 8.97 5.26 4.86
CA ILE A 47 7.66 5.90 4.67
C ILE A 47 7.46 7.02 5.68
N GLU A 48 8.05 6.89 6.88
CA GLU A 48 8.00 7.88 7.95
C GLU A 48 8.48 9.27 7.54
N ASN A 49 9.33 9.33 6.49
CA ASN A 49 9.85 10.57 5.92
C ASN A 49 8.86 11.30 4.99
N ASN A 50 7.68 10.73 4.75
CA ASN A 50 6.67 11.25 3.81
C ASN A 50 5.25 11.19 4.41
N LEU A 51 5.11 11.11 5.74
CA LEU A 51 3.80 11.03 6.42
C LEU A 51 2.98 12.32 6.29
N ASP A 52 3.64 13.45 6.06
CA ASP A 52 3.03 14.74 5.76
C ASP A 52 2.23 14.73 4.44
N GLU A 53 2.48 13.78 3.55
CA GLU A 53 1.76 13.63 2.29
C GLU A 53 0.50 12.76 2.41
N SER A 54 0.23 12.19 3.58
CA SER A 54 -0.89 11.28 3.80
C SER A 54 -2.27 11.92 3.57
N ASP A 55 -2.38 13.23 3.74
CA ASP A 55 -3.59 14.00 3.44
C ASP A 55 -3.93 14.01 1.94
N ASN A 56 -2.96 13.73 1.06
CA ASN A 56 -3.21 13.62 -0.38
C ASN A 56 -3.73 12.24 -0.79
N ILE A 57 -3.71 11.25 0.11
CA ILE A 57 -4.17 9.89 -0.18
C ILE A 57 -5.69 9.87 -0.11
N GLN A 58 -6.33 9.98 -1.27
CA GLN A 58 -7.80 10.01 -1.43
C GLN A 58 -8.36 8.71 -1.98
N LYS A 59 -7.49 7.83 -2.48
CA LYS A 59 -7.85 6.54 -3.08
C LYS A 59 -7.30 5.38 -2.23
N PRO A 60 -7.93 4.19 -2.30
CA PRO A 60 -7.57 3.05 -1.47
C PRO A 60 -6.07 2.71 -1.48
N LEU A 61 -5.49 2.57 -0.29
CA LEU A 61 -4.13 2.10 -0.07
C LEU A 61 -4.14 0.96 0.96
N LEU A 62 -3.62 -0.20 0.56
CA LEU A 62 -3.38 -1.34 1.45
C LEU A 62 -1.91 -1.40 1.84
N MET A 63 -1.61 -1.54 3.12
CA MET A 63 -0.22 -1.64 3.63
C MET A 63 -0.03 -2.90 4.48
N HIS A 64 1.01 -3.67 4.16
CA HIS A 64 1.42 -4.87 4.89
C HIS A 64 2.72 -4.59 5.66
N ILE A 65 2.65 -4.59 6.98
CA ILE A 65 3.76 -4.28 7.89
C ILE A 65 4.30 -5.57 8.53
N ALA A 66 5.60 -5.83 8.37
CA ALA A 66 6.29 -6.92 9.06
C ALA A 66 6.72 -6.45 10.46
N GLU A 67 6.26 -7.10 11.54
CA GLU A 67 6.51 -6.58 12.90
C GLU A 67 7.96 -6.76 13.37
N GLN A 68 8.70 -7.74 12.83
CA GLN A 68 10.12 -7.96 13.12
C GLN A 68 11.04 -7.41 12.01
N ASP A 69 10.58 -6.38 11.28
CA ASP A 69 11.37 -5.75 10.23
C ASP A 69 12.62 -5.06 10.79
N GLN A 70 13.78 -5.47 10.32
CA GLN A 70 15.07 -4.87 10.72
C GLN A 70 15.31 -3.48 10.11
N PHE A 71 14.58 -3.10 9.06
CA PHE A 71 14.70 -1.80 8.39
C PHE A 71 13.68 -0.79 8.92
N VAL A 72 12.59 -1.26 9.55
CA VAL A 72 11.51 -0.42 10.07
C VAL A 72 11.27 -0.82 11.52
N SER A 73 11.87 -0.08 12.46
CA SER A 73 11.79 -0.40 13.89
C SER A 73 10.33 -0.36 14.40
N PRO A 74 10.01 -1.03 15.52
CA PRO A 74 8.68 -0.98 16.10
C PRO A 74 8.16 0.44 16.37
N GLU A 75 9.05 1.35 16.78
CA GLU A 75 8.72 2.77 16.98
C GLU A 75 8.31 3.46 15.67
N VAL A 76 9.05 3.21 14.58
CA VAL A 76 8.71 3.75 13.25
C VAL A 76 7.40 3.15 12.74
N GLN A 77 7.17 1.85 12.96
CA GLN A 77 5.90 1.21 12.61
C GLN A 77 4.72 1.84 13.36
N GLU A 78 4.89 2.12 14.66
CA GLU A 78 3.87 2.80 15.46
C GLU A 78 3.62 4.22 14.97
N GLN A 79 4.68 4.97 14.63
CA GLN A 79 4.57 6.30 14.03
C GLN A 79 3.74 6.26 12.73
N ILE A 80 4.03 5.31 11.83
CA ILE A 80 3.28 5.12 10.59
C ILE A 80 1.81 4.81 10.89
N LYS A 81 1.53 3.83 11.77
CA LYS A 81 0.16 3.45 12.13
C LYS A 81 -0.62 4.62 12.70
N ASN A 82 -0.02 5.37 13.63
CA ASN A 82 -0.68 6.50 14.28
C ASN A 82 -0.98 7.62 13.27
N ALA A 83 0.00 7.99 12.44
CA ALA A 83 -0.16 9.06 11.45
C ALA A 83 -1.22 8.74 10.39
N LEU A 84 -1.34 7.47 10.00
CA LEU A 84 -2.26 7.06 8.92
C LEU A 84 -3.63 6.58 9.42
N SER A 85 -3.80 6.36 10.73
CA SER A 85 -5.01 5.77 11.32
C SER A 85 -6.30 6.55 11.09
N SER A 86 -6.21 7.88 10.91
CA SER A 86 -7.37 8.75 10.70
C SER A 86 -7.85 8.78 9.24
N ASN A 87 -7.05 8.29 8.29
CA ASN A 87 -7.41 8.31 6.88
C ASN A 87 -8.19 7.04 6.50
N PRO A 88 -9.49 7.15 6.16
CA PRO A 88 -10.33 5.98 5.86
C PRO A 88 -9.97 5.29 4.53
N ALA A 89 -9.18 5.91 3.66
CA ALA A 89 -8.69 5.28 2.44
C ALA A 89 -7.53 4.31 2.69
N ILE A 90 -6.95 4.30 3.90
CA ILE A 90 -5.75 3.52 4.21
C ILE A 90 -6.11 2.34 5.11
N ALA A 91 -5.80 1.13 4.64
CA ALA A 91 -5.89 -0.11 5.42
C ALA A 91 -4.48 -0.62 5.75
N ILE A 92 -4.19 -0.82 7.03
CA ILE A 92 -2.89 -1.33 7.50
C ILE A 92 -3.08 -2.68 8.18
N HIS A 93 -2.33 -3.69 7.74
CA HIS A 93 -2.24 -4.99 8.39
C HIS A 93 -0.83 -5.25 8.88
N SER A 94 -0.70 -5.66 10.14
CA SER A 94 0.56 -6.09 10.72
C SER A 94 0.66 -7.61 10.82
N TYR A 95 1.86 -8.12 10.61
CA TYR A 95 2.17 -9.54 10.59
C TYR A 95 3.16 -9.83 11.72
N PRO A 96 2.71 -10.44 12.84
CA PRO A 96 3.57 -10.73 13.97
C PRO A 96 4.58 -11.82 13.64
N GLY A 97 5.79 -11.70 14.18
CA GLY A 97 6.80 -12.76 14.07
C GLY A 97 7.50 -12.90 12.72
N VAL A 98 7.21 -12.02 11.75
CA VAL A 98 7.83 -12.07 10.41
C VAL A 98 8.76 -10.89 10.18
N ASN A 99 9.86 -11.13 9.47
CA ASN A 99 10.84 -10.11 9.11
C ASN A 99 10.51 -9.48 7.75
N HIS A 100 11.31 -8.50 7.35
CA HIS A 100 11.32 -7.93 6.03
C HIS A 100 11.36 -9.01 4.94
N ALA A 101 10.64 -8.79 3.85
CA ALA A 101 10.56 -9.74 2.74
C ALA A 101 9.91 -11.11 3.07
N PHE A 102 9.03 -11.18 4.07
CA PHE A 102 8.32 -12.42 4.43
C PHE A 102 7.49 -13.03 3.29
N ALA A 103 7.09 -12.23 2.30
CA ALA A 103 6.31 -12.67 1.15
C ALA A 103 7.18 -13.15 -0.04
N ARG A 104 8.51 -13.09 0.06
CA ARG A 104 9.43 -13.47 -1.03
C ARG A 104 9.65 -14.98 -1.05
N ILE A 105 8.90 -15.68 -1.92
CA ILE A 105 9.03 -17.13 -2.11
C ILE A 105 10.50 -17.53 -2.35
N GLY A 106 10.96 -18.54 -1.61
CA GLY A 106 12.34 -19.05 -1.70
C GLY A 106 13.40 -18.16 -1.03
N GLY A 107 13.01 -17.10 -0.33
CA GLY A 107 13.91 -16.33 0.52
C GLY A 107 14.01 -16.88 1.94
N GLU A 108 15.16 -16.64 2.59
CA GLU A 108 15.35 -16.96 4.02
C GLU A 108 14.23 -16.41 4.93
N PRO A 109 13.76 -15.15 4.76
CA PRO A 109 12.70 -14.61 5.61
C PRO A 109 11.29 -15.12 5.27
N TYR A 110 11.13 -15.98 4.26
CA TYR A 110 9.81 -16.40 3.77
C TYR A 110 9.01 -17.12 4.84
N VAL A 111 7.78 -16.66 5.08
CA VAL A 111 6.84 -17.30 6.00
C VAL A 111 5.55 -17.56 5.24
N ALA A 112 5.29 -18.82 4.89
CA ALA A 112 4.21 -19.23 3.98
C ALA A 112 2.84 -18.70 4.43
N ASP A 113 2.46 -18.95 5.69
CA ASP A 113 1.15 -18.56 6.22
C ASP A 113 0.94 -17.03 6.19
N ALA A 114 1.96 -16.25 6.56
CA ALA A 114 1.90 -14.79 6.53
C ALA A 114 1.86 -14.27 5.09
N ALA A 115 2.65 -14.86 4.20
CA ALA A 115 2.67 -14.51 2.78
C ALA A 115 1.32 -14.80 2.11
N GLU A 116 0.74 -15.98 2.37
CA GLU A 116 -0.57 -16.37 1.86
C GLU A 116 -1.66 -15.42 2.37
N LEU A 117 -1.68 -15.13 3.67
CA LEU A 117 -2.64 -14.19 4.25
C LEU A 117 -2.52 -12.78 3.63
N ALA A 118 -1.30 -12.27 3.47
CA ALA A 118 -1.08 -10.97 2.87
C ALA A 118 -1.52 -10.94 1.40
N ASN A 119 -1.23 -12.00 0.66
CA ASN A 119 -1.62 -12.13 -0.75
C ASN A 119 -3.14 -12.26 -0.91
N ASN A 120 -3.82 -13.02 -0.05
CA ASN A 120 -5.28 -13.14 -0.08
C ASN A 120 -5.96 -11.77 0.17
N ARG A 121 -5.49 -11.02 1.17
CA ARG A 121 -5.96 -9.64 1.41
C ARG A 121 -5.73 -8.72 0.22
N THR A 122 -4.57 -8.84 -0.45
CA THR A 122 -4.27 -8.07 -1.66
C THR A 122 -5.20 -8.44 -2.81
N ILE A 123 -5.51 -9.73 -3.00
CA ILE A 123 -6.46 -10.19 -4.01
C ILE A 123 -7.86 -9.66 -3.73
N GLU A 124 -8.35 -9.80 -2.49
CA GLU A 124 -9.65 -9.27 -2.06
C GLU A 124 -9.74 -7.75 -2.24
N PHE A 125 -8.66 -7.03 -1.90
CA PHE A 125 -8.55 -5.60 -2.08
C PHE A 125 -8.64 -5.21 -3.56
N PHE A 126 -7.91 -5.89 -4.45
CA PHE A 126 -8.04 -5.63 -5.89
C PHE A 126 -9.42 -5.95 -6.44
N GLN A 127 -10.06 -7.03 -5.99
CA GLN A 127 -11.43 -7.36 -6.40
C GLN A 127 -12.46 -6.30 -5.96
N ALA A 128 -12.19 -5.58 -4.87
CA ALA A 128 -13.08 -4.53 -4.39
C ALA A 128 -12.94 -3.20 -5.15
N TYR A 129 -11.80 -2.96 -5.82
CA TYR A 129 -11.45 -1.64 -6.36
C TYR A 129 -11.05 -1.63 -7.85
N LEU A 130 -10.98 -2.79 -8.52
CA LEU A 130 -10.79 -2.95 -9.97
C LEU A 130 -12.02 -3.61 -10.61
#